data_AF-A0A2D4S503-F1
#
_entry.id   AF-A0A2D4S503-F1
#
_cell.length_a   1.000
_cell.length_b   1.000
_cell.length_c   1.000
_cell.angle_alpha   90.00
_cell.angle_beta   90.00
_cell.angle_gamma   90.00
#
_symmetry.space_group_name_H-M   'P 1'
#
loop_
_entity.id
_entity.type
_entity.pdbx_description
1 polymer ?
#
loop_
_entity_poly.entity_id
_entity_poly.type
_entity_poly.pdbx_seq_one_letter_code
_entity_poly.pdbx_strand_id
1 'polypeptide(L)'
;MTVVVKGALWVFLACLLSAPSHANPTLLNHAQAAFQAVSAMYMKALSHGSPKYQADLDRFKQEASASLQAFQEQDPVNGNEWARRWNGFVANLTVEYSPEFDWDVSAYTRRDARGYISDLYAYISNNADIQEGQDQALLAQVEVQAITARFFDVSSSYNGTISLSPQDAEKLEPKAASERFKARLDNLAQSPQGSQWAKKIASAKGKWEFVEDSVVNYSDENAFFLVYATKKKIAKVLQSTSVSLASNL
;
A
#
# COMPACT_ATOMS: atom_id res chain seq x y z
N MET A 1 30.04 -27.88 -42.55
CA MET A 1 29.09 -26.73 -42.59
C MET A 1 27.77 -26.99 -41.84
N THR A 2 27.76 -27.82 -40.80
CA THR A 2 26.52 -28.32 -40.14
C THR A 2 26.39 -27.95 -38.66
N VAL A 3 27.39 -27.28 -38.08
CA VAL A 3 27.43 -26.94 -36.64
C VAL A 3 26.71 -25.61 -36.34
N VAL A 4 26.70 -24.67 -37.28
CA VAL A 4 26.11 -23.32 -37.08
C VAL A 4 24.58 -23.36 -37.00
N VAL A 5 23.94 -24.30 -37.70
CA VAL A 5 22.46 -24.37 -37.80
C VAL A 5 21.82 -24.88 -36.50
N LYS A 6 22.52 -25.72 -35.72
CA LYS A 6 22.00 -26.22 -34.45
C LYS A 6 22.03 -25.15 -33.35
N GLY A 7 23.07 -24.30 -33.31
CA GLY A 7 23.17 -23.22 -32.32
C GLY A 7 22.08 -22.16 -32.48
N ALA A 8 21.72 -21.80 -33.71
CA ALA A 8 20.68 -20.82 -33.99
C ALA A 8 19.27 -21.29 -33.55
N LEU A 9 18.99 -22.59 -33.69
CA LEU A 9 17.70 -23.18 -33.30
C LEU A 9 17.47 -23.14 -31.78
N TRP A 10 18.52 -23.36 -30.99
CA TRP A 10 18.44 -23.31 -29.52
C TRP A 10 18.30 -21.87 -28.99
N VAL A 11 18.93 -20.89 -29.63
CA VAL A 11 18.76 -19.46 -29.29
C VAL A 11 17.34 -18.98 -29.64
N PHE A 12 16.78 -19.41 -30.77
CA PHE A 12 15.40 -19.08 -31.15
C PHE A 12 14.36 -19.72 -30.21
N LEU A 13 14.62 -20.94 -29.72
CA LEU A 13 13.73 -21.63 -28.78
C LEU A 13 13.80 -21.02 -27.36
N ALA A 14 14.95 -20.48 -26.95
CA ALA A 14 15.11 -19.77 -25.68
C ALA A 14 14.39 -18.41 -25.64
N CYS A 15 14.28 -17.71 -26.80
CA CYS A 15 13.51 -16.48 -26.92
C CYS A 15 11.98 -16.70 -26.95
N LEU A 16 11.51 -17.92 -27.23
CA LEU A 16 10.08 -18.26 -27.23
C LEU A 16 9.57 -18.74 -25.87
N LEU A 17 10.47 -19.07 -24.94
CA LEU A 17 10.17 -19.47 -23.56
C LEU A 17 10.41 -18.37 -22.53
N SER A 18 10.89 -17.21 -22.96
CA SER A 18 10.86 -15.99 -22.16
C SER A 18 9.44 -15.43 -22.23
N ALA A 19 8.50 -16.11 -21.58
CA ALA A 19 7.27 -15.44 -21.18
C ALA A 19 7.72 -14.20 -20.39
N PRO A 20 7.26 -12.98 -20.75
CA PRO A 20 7.44 -11.86 -19.85
C PRO A 20 6.85 -12.30 -18.52
N SER A 21 7.70 -12.45 -17.50
CA SER A 21 7.27 -12.42 -16.12
C SER A 21 6.70 -11.02 -15.93
N HIS A 22 5.45 -10.84 -16.33
CA HIS A 22 4.71 -9.64 -16.06
C HIS A 22 4.46 -9.66 -14.57
N ALA A 23 5.42 -9.11 -13.84
CA ALA A 23 5.23 -8.52 -12.54
C ALA A 23 4.10 -7.48 -12.67
N ASN A 24 2.86 -7.96 -12.63
CA ASN A 24 1.71 -7.14 -12.93
C ASN A 24 1.20 -6.55 -11.61
N PRO A 25 1.23 -5.22 -11.46
CA PRO A 25 1.00 -4.54 -10.20
C PRO A 25 -0.45 -4.52 -9.71
N THR A 26 -1.40 -5.25 -10.33
CA THR A 26 -2.85 -5.13 -10.05
C THR A 26 -3.19 -5.30 -8.57
N LEU A 27 -2.66 -6.34 -7.90
CA LEU A 27 -2.84 -6.55 -6.46
C LEU A 27 -2.20 -5.42 -5.63
N LEU A 28 -1.00 -4.97 -6.00
CA LEU A 28 -0.31 -3.91 -5.26
C LEU A 28 -1.01 -2.55 -5.43
N ASN A 29 -1.53 -2.27 -6.62
CA ASN A 29 -2.36 -1.10 -6.90
C ASN A 29 -3.65 -1.14 -6.08
N HIS A 30 -4.29 -2.32 -5.99
CA HIS A 30 -5.43 -2.53 -5.13
C HIS A 30 -5.09 -2.28 -3.66
N ALA A 31 -4.01 -2.87 -3.16
CA ALA A 31 -3.59 -2.69 -1.77
C ALA A 31 -3.28 -1.23 -1.45
N GLN A 32 -2.55 -0.54 -2.32
CA GLN A 32 -2.28 0.89 -2.20
C GLN A 32 -3.58 1.69 -2.09
N ALA A 33 -4.52 1.50 -3.02
CA ALA A 33 -5.77 2.24 -3.03
C ALA A 33 -6.66 1.88 -1.82
N ALA A 34 -6.72 0.61 -1.41
CA ALA A 34 -7.46 0.18 -0.23
C ALA A 34 -6.93 0.82 1.06
N PHE A 35 -5.61 0.83 1.26
CA PHE A 35 -4.97 1.50 2.40
C PHE A 35 -5.20 3.02 2.37
N GLN A 36 -5.18 3.61 1.18
CA GLN A 36 -5.50 5.04 0.98
C GLN A 36 -6.96 5.35 1.31
N ALA A 37 -7.90 4.50 0.92
CA ALA A 37 -9.32 4.62 1.26
C ALA A 37 -9.52 4.57 2.77
N VAL A 38 -8.94 3.57 3.46
CA VAL A 38 -9.04 3.45 4.92
C VAL A 38 -8.43 4.66 5.63
N SER A 39 -7.27 5.14 5.17
CA SER A 39 -6.67 6.37 5.71
C SER A 39 -7.57 7.60 5.49
N ALA A 40 -8.19 7.72 4.31
CA ALA A 40 -9.07 8.85 3.99
C ALA A 40 -10.35 8.83 4.81
N MET A 41 -10.92 7.65 5.07
CA MET A 41 -12.04 7.47 6.00
C MET A 41 -11.67 8.00 7.38
N TYR A 42 -10.56 7.55 7.97
CA TYR A 42 -10.15 8.03 9.29
C TYR A 42 -9.81 9.52 9.29
N MET A 43 -9.18 10.04 8.24
CA MET A 43 -8.95 11.48 8.13
C MET A 43 -10.24 12.28 8.03
N LYS A 44 -11.31 11.75 7.41
CA LYS A 44 -12.61 12.43 7.41
C LYS A 44 -13.16 12.54 8.84
N ALA A 45 -13.07 11.47 9.64
CA ALA A 45 -13.45 11.51 11.06
C ALA A 45 -12.59 12.51 11.85
N LEU A 46 -11.26 12.38 11.79
CA LEU A 46 -10.29 13.22 12.51
C LEU A 46 -10.31 14.71 12.10
N SER A 47 -10.91 15.04 10.96
CA SER A 47 -11.05 16.42 10.48
C SER A 47 -12.48 16.94 10.60
N HIS A 48 -13.31 16.31 11.43
CA HIS A 48 -14.70 16.70 11.69
C HIS A 48 -15.52 16.79 10.39
N GLY A 49 -15.42 15.76 9.55
CA GLY A 49 -16.26 15.59 8.36
C GLY A 49 -15.80 16.35 7.12
N SER A 50 -14.53 16.77 7.05
CA SER A 50 -14.03 17.58 5.93
C SER A 50 -14.35 16.94 4.55
N PRO A 51 -15.02 17.68 3.64
CA PRO A 51 -15.40 17.17 2.31
C PRO A 51 -14.22 16.72 1.45
N LYS A 52 -13.03 17.29 1.71
CA LYS A 52 -11.79 16.90 1.02
C LYS A 52 -11.47 15.42 1.22
N TYR A 53 -11.60 14.91 2.45
CA TYR A 53 -11.28 13.52 2.74
C TYR A 53 -12.41 12.57 2.35
N GLN A 54 -13.65 13.06 2.25
CA GLN A 54 -14.73 12.33 1.57
C GLN A 54 -14.40 12.12 0.09
N ALA A 55 -13.98 13.16 -0.62
CA ALA A 55 -13.58 13.04 -2.03
C ALA A 55 -12.36 12.13 -2.22
N ASP A 56 -11.36 12.21 -1.33
CA ASP A 56 -10.23 11.28 -1.34
C ASP A 56 -10.71 9.83 -1.09
N LEU A 57 -11.61 9.60 -0.12
CA LEU A 57 -12.20 8.29 0.17
C LEU A 57 -12.93 7.70 -1.04
N ASP A 58 -13.83 8.47 -1.67
CA ASP A 58 -14.62 8.00 -2.81
C ASP A 58 -13.73 7.63 -4.00
N ARG A 59 -12.73 8.47 -4.30
CA ARG A 59 -11.73 8.18 -5.34
C ARG A 59 -11.00 6.86 -5.05
N PHE A 60 -10.47 6.70 -3.83
CA PHE A 60 -9.68 5.52 -3.50
C PHE A 60 -10.52 4.24 -3.44
N LYS A 61 -11.80 4.32 -3.07
CA LYS A 61 -12.73 3.18 -3.18
C LYS A 61 -12.90 2.74 -4.63
N GLN A 62 -13.05 3.70 -5.55
CA GLN A 62 -13.16 3.41 -6.97
C GLN A 62 -11.87 2.80 -7.55
N GLU A 63 -10.71 3.39 -7.24
CA GLU A 63 -9.39 2.90 -7.68
C GLU A 63 -9.10 1.49 -7.15
N ALA A 64 -9.43 1.23 -5.88
CA ALA A 64 -9.29 -0.09 -5.27
C ALA A 64 -10.17 -1.14 -5.94
N SER A 65 -11.44 -0.82 -6.22
CA SER A 65 -12.34 -1.75 -6.92
C SER A 65 -11.89 -2.03 -8.35
N ALA A 66 -11.45 -1.01 -9.09
CA ALA A 66 -11.00 -1.18 -10.48
C ALA A 66 -9.73 -2.04 -10.58
N SER A 67 -8.75 -1.81 -9.71
CA SER A 67 -7.52 -2.61 -9.67
C SER A 67 -7.77 -4.04 -9.18
N LEU A 68 -8.74 -4.24 -8.29
CA LEU A 68 -9.15 -5.58 -7.85
C LEU A 68 -9.83 -6.37 -8.95
N GLN A 69 -10.67 -5.73 -9.77
CA GLN A 69 -11.26 -6.36 -10.94
C GLN A 69 -10.17 -6.83 -11.92
N ALA A 70 -9.17 -5.99 -12.19
CA ALA A 70 -8.03 -6.39 -13.02
C ALA A 70 -7.22 -7.55 -12.40
N PHE A 71 -7.09 -7.58 -11.06
CA PHE A 71 -6.44 -8.69 -10.37
C PHE A 71 -7.24 -9.99 -10.46
N GLN A 72 -8.57 -9.94 -10.41
CA GLN A 72 -9.44 -11.11 -10.63
C GLN A 72 -9.26 -11.74 -12.02
N GLU A 73 -9.04 -10.93 -13.04
CA GLU A 73 -8.78 -11.42 -14.40
C GLU A 73 -7.42 -12.11 -14.50
N GLN A 74 -6.43 -11.62 -13.76
CA GLN A 74 -5.06 -12.16 -13.75
C GLN A 74 -4.91 -13.43 -12.91
N ASP A 75 -5.45 -13.41 -11.69
CA ASP A 75 -5.44 -14.53 -10.75
C ASP A 75 -6.86 -14.74 -10.22
N PRO A 76 -7.68 -15.53 -10.94
CA PRO A 76 -9.08 -15.72 -10.55
C PRO A 76 -9.25 -16.32 -9.16
N VAL A 77 -8.31 -17.15 -8.69
CA VAL A 77 -8.44 -17.80 -7.38
C VAL A 77 -8.25 -16.78 -6.27
N ASN A 78 -7.08 -16.11 -6.24
CA ASN A 78 -6.80 -15.13 -5.18
C ASN A 78 -7.64 -13.86 -5.37
N GLY A 79 -7.83 -13.41 -6.61
CA GLY A 79 -8.60 -12.23 -6.92
C GLY A 79 -10.06 -12.36 -6.48
N ASN A 80 -10.71 -13.49 -6.71
CA ASN A 80 -12.11 -13.69 -6.27
C ASN A 80 -12.23 -13.69 -4.75
N GLU A 81 -11.25 -14.24 -4.04
CA GLU A 81 -11.24 -14.19 -2.58
C GLU A 81 -11.10 -12.74 -2.08
N TRP A 82 -10.15 -11.97 -2.61
CA TRP A 82 -9.98 -10.57 -2.23
C TRP A 82 -11.16 -9.69 -2.63
N ALA A 83 -11.80 -9.95 -3.77
CA ALA A 83 -13.02 -9.29 -4.21
C ALA A 83 -14.20 -9.56 -3.29
N ARG A 84 -14.42 -10.82 -2.90
CA ARG A 84 -15.45 -11.19 -1.93
C ARG A 84 -15.24 -10.43 -0.62
N ARG A 85 -14.01 -10.38 -0.13
CA ARG A 85 -13.67 -9.68 1.11
C ARG A 85 -13.87 -8.17 1.00
N TRP A 86 -13.35 -7.52 -0.05
CA TRP A 86 -13.48 -6.08 -0.27
C TRP A 86 -14.95 -5.66 -0.40
N ASN A 87 -15.70 -6.35 -1.26
CA ASN A 87 -17.12 -6.07 -1.51
C ASN A 87 -17.97 -6.30 -0.26
N GLY A 88 -17.52 -7.16 0.67
CA GLY A 88 -18.19 -7.42 1.93
C GLY A 88 -18.26 -6.23 2.88
N PHE A 89 -17.35 -5.24 2.77
CA PHE A 89 -17.35 -4.08 3.70
C PHE A 89 -17.16 -2.72 3.04
N VAL A 90 -16.75 -2.62 1.77
CA VAL A 90 -16.48 -1.33 1.10
C VAL A 90 -17.68 -0.37 1.13
N ALA A 91 -18.91 -0.89 1.04
CA ALA A 91 -20.12 -0.07 1.15
C ALA A 91 -20.25 0.60 2.53
N ASN A 92 -19.78 -0.09 3.58
CA ASN A 92 -19.80 0.35 4.98
C ASN A 92 -18.54 1.14 5.37
N LEU A 93 -17.59 1.32 4.45
CA LEU A 93 -16.42 2.17 4.63
C LEU A 93 -16.84 3.65 4.52
N THR A 94 -17.48 4.13 5.58
CA THR A 94 -18.12 5.44 5.70
C THR A 94 -17.79 6.11 7.04
N VAL A 95 -18.08 7.41 7.12
CA VAL A 95 -18.02 8.21 8.36
C VAL A 95 -19.34 8.92 8.49
N GLU A 96 -19.96 8.80 9.66
CA GLU A 96 -21.28 9.32 9.97
C GLU A 96 -21.18 10.32 11.11
N TYR A 97 -22.03 11.35 11.07
CA TYR A 97 -22.16 12.30 12.17
C TYR A 97 -23.22 11.79 13.16
N SER A 98 -22.88 11.79 14.44
CA SER A 98 -23.83 11.62 15.53
C SER A 98 -23.62 12.69 16.61
N PRO A 99 -24.67 13.18 17.29
CA PRO A 99 -24.50 14.13 18.40
C PRO A 99 -23.59 13.62 19.53
N GLU A 100 -23.56 12.30 19.74
CA GLU A 100 -22.85 11.66 20.84
C GLU A 100 -21.35 11.45 20.55
N PHE A 101 -20.98 11.21 19.28
CA PHE A 101 -19.62 10.84 18.88
C PHE A 101 -19.02 11.76 17.80
N ASP A 102 -19.72 12.84 17.43
CA ASP A 102 -19.38 13.70 16.29
C ASP A 102 -19.24 12.87 15.00
N TRP A 103 -18.29 13.22 14.12
CA TRP A 103 -17.91 12.42 12.95
C TRP A 103 -17.09 11.20 13.37
N ASP A 104 -17.72 10.04 13.40
CA ASP A 104 -17.07 8.79 13.83
C ASP A 104 -17.21 7.66 12.78
N VAL A 105 -16.31 6.69 12.93
CA VAL A 105 -16.33 5.42 12.22
C VAL A 105 -16.86 4.36 13.18
N SER A 106 -17.95 3.68 12.79
CA SER A 106 -18.55 2.63 13.61
C SER A 106 -17.55 1.53 14.00
N ALA A 107 -17.74 0.93 15.17
CA ALA A 107 -16.88 -0.16 15.64
C ALA A 107 -16.84 -1.36 14.65
N TYR A 108 -17.95 -1.63 13.95
CA TYR A 108 -18.02 -2.67 12.92
C TYR A 108 -17.16 -2.31 11.71
N THR A 109 -17.30 -1.08 11.19
CA THR A 109 -16.48 -0.59 10.07
C THR A 109 -14.99 -0.60 10.42
N ARG A 110 -14.62 -0.16 11.63
CA ARG A 110 -13.22 -0.19 12.10
C ARG A 110 -12.65 -1.60 12.12
N ARG A 111 -13.38 -2.55 12.71
CA ARG A 111 -12.97 -3.96 12.79
C ARG A 111 -12.79 -4.56 11.41
N ASP A 112 -13.74 -4.36 10.51
CA ASP A 112 -13.72 -4.96 9.19
C ASP A 112 -12.60 -4.35 8.32
N ALA A 113 -12.44 -3.02 8.36
CA ALA A 113 -11.33 -2.33 7.71
C ALA A 113 -9.97 -2.79 8.24
N ARG A 114 -9.81 -2.88 9.57
CA ARG A 114 -8.57 -3.35 10.21
C ARG A 114 -8.22 -4.77 9.81
N GLY A 115 -9.17 -5.70 9.90
CA GLY A 115 -8.94 -7.09 9.52
C GLY A 115 -8.55 -7.21 8.04
N TYR A 116 -9.23 -6.45 7.17
CA TYR A 116 -8.90 -6.41 5.75
C TYR A 116 -7.48 -5.92 5.48
N ILE A 117 -7.10 -4.74 6.01
CA ILE A 117 -5.79 -4.16 5.71
C ILE A 117 -4.64 -4.98 6.29
N SER A 118 -4.86 -5.61 7.44
CA SER A 118 -3.84 -6.42 8.13
C SER A 118 -3.59 -7.71 7.36
N ASP A 119 -4.64 -8.39 6.93
CA ASP A 119 -4.51 -9.60 6.13
C ASP A 119 -3.92 -9.31 4.75
N LEU A 120 -4.31 -8.20 4.12
CA LEU A 120 -3.80 -7.84 2.80
C LEU A 120 -2.31 -7.52 2.85
N TYR A 121 -1.89 -6.76 3.87
CA TYR A 121 -0.46 -6.49 4.08
C TYR A 121 0.30 -7.78 4.36
N ALA A 122 -0.19 -8.64 5.27
CA ALA A 122 0.47 -9.90 5.59
C ALA A 122 0.60 -10.84 4.37
N TYR A 123 -0.44 -10.92 3.54
CA TYR A 123 -0.40 -11.70 2.30
C TYR A 123 0.70 -11.18 1.36
N ILE A 124 0.79 -9.86 1.18
CA ILE A 124 1.81 -9.23 0.35
C ILE A 124 3.21 -9.43 0.94
N SER A 125 3.39 -9.16 2.24
CA SER A 125 4.69 -9.18 2.90
C SER A 125 5.29 -10.58 3.02
N ASN A 126 4.45 -11.61 3.12
CA ASN A 126 4.88 -12.99 3.31
C ASN A 126 5.01 -13.77 1.99
N ASN A 127 4.67 -13.16 0.86
CA ASN A 127 4.78 -13.77 -0.45
C ASN A 127 6.09 -13.37 -1.12
N ALA A 128 7.05 -14.29 -1.18
CA ALA A 128 8.39 -14.04 -1.75
C ALA A 128 8.33 -13.63 -3.23
N ASP A 129 7.45 -14.24 -4.02
CA ASP A 129 7.29 -13.91 -5.45
C ASP A 129 6.84 -12.45 -5.63
N ILE A 130 5.99 -11.96 -4.73
CA ILE A 130 5.59 -10.55 -4.70
C ILE A 130 6.77 -9.67 -4.26
N GLN A 131 7.47 -10.03 -3.19
CA GLN A 131 8.53 -9.21 -2.60
C GLN A 131 9.74 -9.03 -3.53
N GLU A 132 10.11 -10.08 -4.27
CA GLU A 132 11.29 -10.10 -5.14
C GLU A 132 10.94 -9.77 -6.59
N GLY A 133 9.76 -10.20 -7.07
CA GLY A 133 9.37 -10.12 -8.46
C GLY A 133 8.74 -8.79 -8.88
N GLN A 134 8.25 -7.97 -7.95
CA GLN A 134 7.47 -6.77 -8.27
C GLN A 134 8.29 -5.47 -8.26
N ASP A 135 7.70 -4.42 -8.83
CA ASP A 135 8.24 -3.06 -8.77
C ASP A 135 8.45 -2.63 -7.31
N GLN A 136 9.73 -2.44 -6.96
CA GLN A 136 10.17 -2.09 -5.62
C GLN A 136 9.67 -0.71 -5.19
N ALA A 137 9.51 0.24 -6.11
CA ALA A 137 8.94 1.55 -5.80
C ALA A 137 7.45 1.42 -5.48
N LEU A 138 6.72 0.54 -6.15
CA LEU A 138 5.31 0.27 -5.83
C LEU A 138 5.15 -0.48 -4.50
N LEU A 139 5.99 -1.48 -4.22
CA LEU A 139 6.01 -2.13 -2.90
C LEU A 139 6.26 -1.11 -1.78
N ALA A 140 7.19 -0.17 -1.97
CA ALA A 140 7.43 0.91 -1.02
C ALA A 140 6.18 1.81 -0.85
N GLN A 141 5.40 2.04 -1.91
CA GLN A 141 4.12 2.76 -1.79
C GLN A 141 3.13 1.98 -0.95
N VAL A 142 2.96 0.68 -1.21
CA VAL A 142 2.07 -0.19 -0.45
C VAL A 142 2.45 -0.19 1.04
N GLU A 143 3.73 -0.32 1.37
CA GLU A 143 4.22 -0.31 2.76
C GLU A 143 3.90 1.01 3.47
N VAL A 144 4.25 2.17 2.90
CA VAL A 144 3.97 3.45 3.57
C VAL A 144 2.47 3.71 3.71
N GLN A 145 1.64 3.25 2.75
CA GLN A 145 0.18 3.37 2.89
C GLN A 145 -0.36 2.42 3.97
N ALA A 146 0.15 1.19 4.07
CA ALA A 146 -0.26 0.22 5.09
C ALA A 146 0.04 0.74 6.50
N ILE A 147 1.27 1.17 6.75
CA ILE A 147 1.71 1.65 8.06
C ILE A 147 0.91 2.89 8.46
N THR A 148 0.69 3.82 7.53
CA THR A 148 -0.08 5.03 7.84
C THR A 148 -1.58 4.75 8.01
N ALA A 149 -2.16 3.79 7.28
CA ALA A 149 -3.53 3.34 7.53
C ALA A 149 -3.69 2.77 8.94
N ARG A 150 -2.71 1.98 9.41
CA ARG A 150 -2.66 1.49 10.79
C ARG A 150 -2.50 2.62 11.81
N PHE A 151 -1.68 3.63 11.52
CA PHE A 151 -1.58 4.81 12.36
C PHE A 151 -2.93 5.50 12.52
N PHE A 152 -3.63 5.80 11.43
CA PHE A 152 -4.93 6.48 11.52
C PHE A 152 -6.01 5.63 12.20
N ASP A 153 -5.96 4.31 12.02
CA ASP A 153 -6.85 3.37 12.70
C ASP A 153 -6.72 3.45 14.22
N VAL A 154 -5.48 3.45 14.71
CA VAL A 154 -5.16 3.54 16.14
C VAL A 154 -5.41 4.94 16.68
N SER A 155 -4.89 5.97 16.01
CA SER A 155 -4.96 7.36 16.47
C SER A 155 -6.38 7.94 16.48
N SER A 156 -7.30 7.35 15.73
CA SER A 156 -8.72 7.73 15.73
C SER A 156 -9.58 6.87 16.67
N SER A 157 -8.98 5.90 17.35
CA SER A 157 -9.67 5.00 18.28
C SER A 157 -9.65 5.56 19.70
N TYR A 158 -10.79 5.58 20.39
CA TYR A 158 -10.88 5.97 21.80
C TYR A 158 -9.98 5.16 22.74
N ASN A 159 -9.65 3.92 22.36
CA ASN A 159 -8.83 3.01 23.16
C ASN A 159 -7.38 2.90 22.63
N GLY A 160 -7.00 3.71 21.64
CA GLY A 160 -5.67 3.66 21.02
C GLY A 160 -5.25 2.23 20.66
N THR A 161 -4.04 1.84 21.05
CA THR A 161 -3.46 0.52 20.76
C THR A 161 -4.21 -0.65 21.42
N ILE A 162 -4.94 -0.43 22.52
CA ILE A 162 -5.76 -1.45 23.19
C ILE A 162 -6.89 -1.94 22.27
N SER A 163 -7.27 -1.14 21.27
CA SER A 163 -8.26 -1.55 20.28
C SER A 163 -7.77 -2.60 19.26
N LEU A 164 -6.46 -2.87 19.20
CA LEU A 164 -5.88 -3.86 18.28
C LEU A 164 -5.91 -5.26 18.89
N SER A 165 -6.41 -6.24 18.13
CA SER A 165 -6.23 -7.64 18.49
C SER A 165 -4.76 -8.02 18.34
N PRO A 166 -4.23 -8.97 19.15
CA PRO A 166 -2.86 -9.47 18.98
C PRO A 166 -2.59 -9.99 17.56
N GLN A 167 -3.57 -10.66 16.94
CA GLN A 167 -3.44 -11.19 15.60
C GLN A 167 -3.31 -10.08 14.54
N ASP A 168 -4.09 -9.01 14.66
CA ASP A 168 -3.97 -7.87 13.73
C ASP A 168 -2.69 -7.09 13.96
N ALA A 169 -2.22 -6.98 15.21
CA ALA A 169 -0.95 -6.35 15.54
C ALA A 169 0.25 -7.10 14.94
N GLU A 170 0.25 -8.42 14.97
CA GLU A 170 1.31 -9.25 14.39
C GLU A 170 1.36 -9.19 12.86
N LYS A 171 0.20 -9.20 12.21
CA LYS A 171 0.08 -9.18 10.73
C LYS A 171 0.59 -7.90 10.10
N LEU A 172 0.45 -6.76 10.79
CA LEU A 172 0.95 -5.46 10.36
C LEU A 172 1.57 -4.76 11.56
N GLU A 173 2.81 -5.16 11.86
CA GLU A 173 3.63 -4.55 12.91
C GLU A 173 4.32 -3.29 12.34
N PRO A 174 3.99 -2.07 12.84
CA PRO A 174 4.46 -0.82 12.25
C PRO A 174 5.99 -0.65 12.20
N LYS A 175 6.74 -1.14 13.20
CA LYS A 175 8.19 -0.95 13.26
C LYS A 175 8.88 -1.79 12.19
N ALA A 176 8.58 -3.08 12.12
CA ALA A 176 9.11 -4.00 11.12
C ALA A 176 8.71 -3.55 9.71
N ALA A 177 7.47 -3.11 9.52
CA ALA A 177 7.04 -2.56 8.23
C ALA A 177 7.79 -1.27 7.86
N SER A 178 8.05 -0.38 8.82
CA SER A 178 8.84 0.84 8.63
C SER A 178 10.29 0.54 8.26
N GLU A 179 10.92 -0.44 8.91
CA GLU A 179 12.28 -0.88 8.61
C GLU A 179 12.38 -1.43 7.18
N ARG A 180 11.44 -2.29 6.77
CA ARG A 180 11.35 -2.80 5.39
C ARG A 180 11.20 -1.68 4.38
N PHE A 181 10.30 -0.73 4.64
CA PHE A 181 10.10 0.45 3.80
C PHE A 181 11.40 1.25 3.62
N LYS A 182 12.09 1.58 4.71
CA LYS A 182 13.37 2.31 4.66
C LYS A 182 14.45 1.54 3.91
N ALA A 183 14.59 0.24 4.16
CA ALA A 183 15.54 -0.61 3.46
C ALA A 183 15.25 -0.65 1.95
N ARG A 184 13.97 -0.69 1.56
CA ARG A 184 13.56 -0.65 0.16
C ARG A 184 13.89 0.68 -0.50
N LEU A 185 13.72 1.80 0.20
CA LEU A 185 14.15 3.11 -0.30
C LEU A 185 15.67 3.17 -0.50
N ASP A 186 16.45 2.61 0.43
CA ASP A 186 17.91 2.56 0.30
C ASP A 186 18.33 1.74 -0.93
N ASN A 187 17.75 0.56 -1.10
CA ASN A 187 18.00 -0.31 -2.25
C ASN A 187 17.61 0.36 -3.57
N LEU A 188 16.44 1.00 -3.61
CA LEU A 188 15.97 1.76 -4.78
C LEU A 188 16.95 2.89 -5.14
N ALA A 189 17.39 3.68 -4.16
CA ALA A 189 18.33 4.78 -4.40
C ALA A 189 19.70 4.32 -4.90
N GLN A 190 20.12 3.10 -4.54
CA GLN A 190 21.40 2.51 -4.93
C GLN A 190 21.33 1.73 -6.25
N SER A 191 20.13 1.35 -6.70
CA SER A 191 19.95 0.62 -7.95
C SER A 191 20.39 1.44 -9.18
N PRO A 192 20.91 0.80 -10.25
CA PRO A 192 21.34 1.51 -11.46
C PRO A 192 20.25 2.42 -12.03
N GLN A 193 19.01 1.93 -12.04
CA GLN A 193 17.86 2.62 -12.60
C GLN A 193 17.28 3.68 -11.63
N GLY A 194 17.37 3.45 -10.32
CA GLY A 194 16.93 4.41 -9.29
C GLY A 194 17.96 5.49 -8.96
N SER A 195 19.21 5.36 -9.41
CA SER A 195 20.29 6.34 -9.19
C SER A 195 19.94 7.76 -9.66
N GLN A 196 19.19 7.88 -10.77
CA GLN A 196 18.66 9.14 -11.28
C GLN A 196 17.71 9.84 -10.28
N TRP A 197 17.05 9.05 -9.43
CA TRP A 197 16.06 9.50 -8.46
C TRP A 197 16.58 9.48 -7.01
N ALA A 198 17.83 9.05 -6.79
CA ALA A 198 18.42 8.82 -5.46
C ALA A 198 18.23 9.98 -4.49
N LYS A 199 18.45 11.24 -4.92
CA LYS A 199 18.23 12.43 -4.07
C LYS A 199 16.77 12.59 -3.64
N LYS A 200 15.82 12.32 -4.55
CA LYS A 200 14.39 12.42 -4.24
C LYS A 200 13.95 11.27 -3.34
N ILE A 201 14.46 10.05 -3.56
CA ILE A 201 14.21 8.87 -2.73
C ILE A 201 14.76 9.10 -1.31
N ALA A 202 16.00 9.55 -1.18
CA ALA A 202 16.59 9.93 0.11
C ALA A 202 15.77 11.03 0.82
N SER A 203 15.28 12.01 0.06
CA SER A 203 14.38 13.04 0.61
C SER A 203 13.01 12.48 1.03
N ALA A 204 12.53 11.40 0.41
CA ALA A 204 11.32 10.71 0.83
C ALA A 204 11.57 9.92 2.13
N LYS A 205 12.72 9.24 2.24
CA LYS A 205 13.17 8.56 3.45
C LYS A 205 13.29 9.53 4.63
N GLY A 206 13.99 10.64 4.47
CA GLY A 206 14.13 11.63 5.55
C GLY A 206 12.79 12.25 5.98
N LYS A 207 11.83 12.41 5.06
CA LYS A 207 10.47 12.84 5.42
C LYS A 207 9.72 11.79 6.22
N TRP A 208 9.92 10.50 5.91
CA TRP A 208 9.36 9.42 6.69
C TRP A 208 9.96 9.36 8.08
N GLU A 209 11.28 9.38 8.20
CA GLU A 209 12.01 9.36 9.48
C GLU A 209 11.56 10.52 10.40
N PHE A 210 11.21 11.67 9.83
CA PHE A 210 10.67 12.80 10.58
C PHE A 210 9.32 12.51 11.27
N VAL A 211 8.45 11.71 10.64
CA VAL A 211 7.12 11.35 11.20
C VAL A 211 7.09 9.94 11.79
N GLU A 212 8.19 9.19 11.68
CA GLU A 212 8.23 7.76 11.98
C GLU A 212 7.86 7.48 13.42
N ASP A 213 8.42 8.22 14.37
CA ASP A 213 8.16 8.00 15.80
C ASP A 213 6.68 8.13 16.14
N SER A 214 6.02 9.19 15.64
CA SER A 214 4.57 9.39 15.80
C SER A 214 3.76 8.23 15.21
N VAL A 215 4.24 7.66 14.10
CA VAL A 215 3.54 6.62 13.35
C VAL A 215 3.74 5.23 13.96
N VAL A 216 4.96 4.86 14.35
CA VAL A 216 5.30 3.49 14.79
C VAL A 216 5.17 3.30 16.29
N ASN A 217 5.32 4.36 17.08
CA ASN A 217 5.15 4.33 18.54
C ASN A 217 3.84 4.96 19.00
N TYR A 218 3.06 5.56 18.09
CA TYR A 218 1.85 6.32 18.43
C TYR A 218 2.13 7.45 19.44
N SER A 219 3.36 8.00 19.43
CA SER A 219 3.84 8.95 20.45
C SER A 219 3.20 10.34 20.38
N ASP A 220 2.60 10.68 19.23
CA ASP A 220 1.83 11.90 19.01
C ASP A 220 0.62 11.59 18.11
N GLU A 221 -0.44 11.06 18.72
CA GLU A 221 -1.69 10.69 18.04
C GLU A 221 -2.36 11.88 17.32
N ASN A 222 -1.98 13.12 17.64
CA ASN A 222 -2.51 14.34 17.02
C ASN A 222 -1.78 14.76 15.74
N ALA A 223 -0.68 14.09 15.37
CA ALA A 223 0.10 14.42 14.17
C ALA A 223 -0.57 14.00 12.84
N PHE A 224 -1.86 13.66 12.84
CA PHE A 224 -2.55 13.04 11.71
C PHE A 224 -2.52 13.85 10.40
N PHE A 225 -2.65 15.17 10.46
CA PHE A 225 -2.50 16.01 9.26
C PHE A 225 -1.09 15.96 8.67
N LEU A 226 -0.08 15.97 9.54
CA LEU A 226 1.33 15.92 9.15
C LEU A 226 1.66 14.56 8.52
N VAL A 227 1.23 13.47 9.14
CA VAL A 227 1.39 12.10 8.61
C VAL A 227 0.71 11.98 7.24
N TYR A 228 -0.53 12.47 7.11
CA TYR A 228 -1.27 12.40 5.85
C TYR A 228 -0.61 13.20 4.72
N ALA A 229 -0.13 14.41 5.02
CA ALA A 229 0.59 15.23 4.06
C ALA A 229 1.93 14.58 3.65
N THR A 230 2.62 13.99 4.61
CA THR A 230 3.92 13.34 4.41
C THR A 230 3.80 12.12 3.51
N LYS A 231 2.84 11.21 3.78
CA LYS A 231 2.64 10.02 2.93
C LYS A 231 2.28 10.38 1.49
N LYS A 232 1.52 11.48 1.25
CA LYS A 232 1.21 11.95 -0.11
C LYS A 232 2.45 12.45 -0.84
N LYS A 233 3.36 13.16 -0.15
CA LYS A 233 4.63 13.60 -0.74
C LYS A 233 5.54 12.42 -1.08
N ILE A 234 5.62 11.42 -0.20
CA ILE A 234 6.38 10.19 -0.43
C ILE A 234 5.81 9.43 -1.64
N ALA A 235 4.49 9.19 -1.65
CA ALA A 235 3.82 8.48 -2.74
C ALA A 235 4.07 9.16 -4.10
N LYS A 236 4.05 10.49 -4.17
CA LYS A 236 4.37 11.22 -5.41
C LYS A 236 5.80 10.96 -5.92
N VAL A 237 6.77 10.87 -5.03
CA VAL A 237 8.17 10.55 -5.40
C VAL A 237 8.25 9.11 -5.93
N LEU A 238 7.64 8.17 -5.23
CA LEU A 238 7.66 6.76 -5.60
C LEU A 238 6.91 6.49 -6.90
N GLN A 239 5.77 7.15 -7.13
CA GLN A 239 5.03 7.04 -8.40
C GLN A 239 5.85 7.57 -9.57
N SER A 240 6.52 8.71 -9.39
CA SER A 240 7.40 9.26 -10.44
C SER A 240 8.58 8.32 -10.74
N THR A 241 9.08 7.65 -9.70
CA THR A 241 10.16 6.66 -9.82
C THR A 241 9.67 5.45 -10.61
N SER A 242 8.56 4.82 -10.19
CA SER A 242 7.94 3.66 -10.86
C SER A 242 7.64 3.93 -12.34
N VAL A 243 6.97 5.04 -12.67
CA VAL A 243 6.65 5.40 -14.07
C VAL A 243 7.92 5.55 -14.92
N SER A 244 8.97 6.16 -14.36
CA SER A 244 10.24 6.32 -15.07
C SER A 244 11.00 5.01 -15.26
N LEU A 245 10.88 4.07 -14.31
CA LEU A 245 11.48 2.74 -14.43
C LEU A 245 10.78 1.93 -15.52
N ALA A 246 9.45 2.00 -15.58
CA ALA A 246 8.64 1.34 -16.59
C ALA A 246 8.85 1.88 -18.02
N SER A 247 9.22 3.16 -18.17
CA SER A 247 9.47 3.78 -19.49
C SER A 247 10.86 3.54 -20.06
N ASN A 248 11.78 2.96 -19.27
CA ASN A 248 13.18 2.70 -19.66
C ASN A 248 13.46 1.22 -19.98
N LEU A 249 12.43 0.38 -20.00
CA LEU A 249 12.43 -1.02 -20.44
C LEU A 249 11.90 -1.11 -21.87
#